data_AF-A0A2V2F864-F1
#
_entry.id   AF-A0A2V2F864-F1
#
_cell.length_a   1.000
_cell.length_b   1.000
_cell.length_c   1.000
_cell.angle_alpha   90.00
_cell.angle_beta   90.00
_cell.angle_gamma   90.00
#
_symmetry.space_group_name_H-M   'P 1'
#
loop_
_entity.id
_entity.type
_entity.pdbx_description
1 polymer ?
#
loop_
_entity_poly.entity_id
_entity_poly.type
_entity_poly.pdbx_seq_one_letter_code
_entity_poly.pdbx_strand_id
1 'polypeptide(L)'
;MNRRTARAAAIVLLLLLVCASLSGCGLYELLGIDTHDYESEPRLNTLPADGETAIEICDMLSMLFQNTPYLTSFDSPSAAAKLYRNGILCAVLGSNYPKYNANNDLIGEARRLYPTLEITTVIPAVDFESTVYRYFGGTASVSNASTPLFTYLDRVDAYISSGIGVDNTAAVTITELYETENTYVCRFFAAMNGETSDTYRLLLMKRADGTFYMRKLTVET
;
A
#
# COMPACT_ATOMS: atom_id res chain seq x y z
N MET A 1 5.01 -3.60 -56.92
CA MET A 1 5.82 -3.88 -55.72
C MET A 1 6.24 -5.35 -55.75
N ASN A 2 7.54 -5.65 -55.73
CA ASN A 2 8.09 -6.94 -56.15
C ASN A 2 7.89 -8.01 -55.05
N ARG A 3 7.26 -9.16 -55.34
CA ARG A 3 6.91 -10.19 -54.32
C ARG A 3 8.11 -10.73 -53.50
N ARG A 4 9.34 -10.58 -54.01
CA ARG A 4 10.57 -10.95 -53.32
C ARG A 4 10.98 -9.97 -52.21
N THR A 5 10.74 -8.67 -52.38
CA THR A 5 11.09 -7.67 -51.36
C THR A 5 10.12 -7.69 -50.18
N ALA A 6 8.85 -7.99 -50.42
CA ALA A 6 7.84 -8.16 -49.36
C ALA A 6 8.13 -9.37 -48.46
N ARG A 7 8.63 -10.49 -49.03
CA ARG A 7 9.02 -11.68 -48.25
C ARG A 7 10.28 -11.45 -47.42
N ALA A 8 11.27 -10.75 -47.98
CA ALA A 8 12.48 -10.38 -47.24
C ALA A 8 12.17 -9.44 -46.06
N ALA A 9 11.30 -8.45 -46.26
CA ALA A 9 10.87 -7.54 -45.19
C ALA A 9 10.10 -8.27 -44.07
N ALA A 10 9.21 -9.20 -44.44
CA ALA A 10 8.46 -9.99 -43.46
C ALA A 10 9.38 -10.90 -42.60
N ILE A 11 10.40 -11.50 -43.21
CA ILE A 11 11.36 -12.37 -42.50
C ILE A 11 12.23 -11.55 -41.54
N VAL A 12 12.67 -10.35 -41.95
CA VAL A 12 13.44 -9.44 -41.09
C VAL A 12 12.61 -8.96 -39.91
N LEU A 13 11.33 -8.64 -40.12
CA LEU A 13 10.42 -8.24 -39.05
C LEU A 13 10.17 -9.37 -38.04
N LEU A 14 10.01 -10.61 -38.53
CA LEU A 14 9.82 -11.78 -37.68
C LEU A 14 11.08 -12.10 -36.85
N LEU A 15 12.26 -11.98 -37.46
CA LEU A 15 13.55 -12.14 -36.76
C LEU A 15 13.77 -11.06 -35.70
N LEU A 16 13.38 -9.81 -35.97
CA LEU A 16 13.43 -8.72 -34.99
C LEU A 16 12.48 -8.97 -33.80
N LEU A 17 11.27 -9.48 -34.04
CA LEU A 17 10.32 -9.85 -33.00
C LEU A 17 10.83 -11.02 -32.13
N VAL A 18 11.44 -12.02 -32.75
CA VAL A 18 12.03 -13.16 -32.02
C VAL A 18 13.27 -12.71 -31.23
N CYS A 19 14.14 -11.88 -31.81
CA CYS A 19 15.29 -11.31 -31.08
C CYS A 19 14.85 -10.42 -29.90
N ALA A 20 13.79 -9.62 -30.06
CA ALA A 20 13.22 -8.81 -28.98
C ALA A 20 12.61 -9.67 -27.87
N SER A 21 12.03 -10.83 -28.21
CA SER A 21 11.53 -11.80 -27.20
C SER A 21 12.66 -12.57 -26.49
N LEU A 22 13.78 -12.82 -27.15
CA LEU A 22 14.94 -13.55 -26.59
C LEU A 22 15.89 -12.65 -25.78
N SER A 23 15.80 -11.32 -25.91
CA SER A 23 16.52 -10.32 -25.11
C SER A 23 15.61 -9.62 -24.10
N GLY A 24 14.54 -10.32 -23.68
CA GLY A 24 13.47 -9.87 -22.79
C GLY A 24 13.87 -9.52 -21.35
N CYS A 25 15.13 -9.17 -21.07
CA CYS A 25 15.53 -8.54 -19.81
C CYS A 25 15.66 -7.01 -19.92
N GLY A 26 15.90 -6.45 -21.12
CA GLY A 26 16.16 -5.00 -21.25
C GLY A 26 14.94 -4.14 -21.62
N LEU A 27 13.92 -4.72 -22.26
CA LEU A 27 12.77 -3.96 -22.76
C LEU A 27 11.72 -3.67 -21.67
N TYR A 28 11.62 -4.53 -20.66
CA TYR A 28 10.72 -4.35 -19.52
C TYR A 28 11.25 -3.30 -18.54
N GLU A 29 12.57 -3.28 -18.27
CA GLU A 29 13.21 -2.19 -17.52
C GLU A 29 13.01 -0.83 -18.21
N LEU A 30 13.13 -0.77 -19.55
CA LEU A 30 12.91 0.46 -20.32
C LEU A 30 11.45 0.95 -20.28
N LEU A 31 10.49 0.04 -20.08
CA LEU A 31 9.06 0.35 -19.95
C LEU A 31 8.62 0.51 -18.48
N GLY A 32 9.55 0.40 -17.52
CA GLY A 32 9.25 0.44 -16.09
C GLY A 32 8.38 -0.72 -15.60
N ILE A 33 8.36 -1.84 -16.34
CA ILE A 33 7.66 -3.06 -15.96
C ILE A 33 8.63 -3.91 -15.16
N ASP A 34 8.42 -3.91 -13.85
CA ASP A 34 9.15 -4.75 -12.91
C ASP A 34 8.67 -6.22 -13.03
N THR A 35 9.51 -7.08 -13.61
CA THR A 35 9.25 -8.51 -13.80
C THR A 35 10.00 -9.39 -12.80
N HIS A 36 10.63 -8.79 -11.79
CA HIS A 36 11.47 -9.52 -10.85
C HIS A 36 10.62 -10.38 -9.90
N ASP A 37 11.02 -11.64 -9.71
CA ASP A 37 10.33 -12.56 -8.80
C ASP A 37 10.85 -12.41 -7.37
N TYR A 38 10.32 -11.40 -6.68
CA TYR A 38 10.64 -11.11 -5.28
C TYR A 38 10.28 -12.22 -4.30
N GLU A 39 9.35 -13.11 -4.64
CA GLU A 39 8.92 -14.18 -3.73
C GLU A 39 9.93 -15.31 -3.65
N SER A 40 10.73 -15.47 -4.72
CA SER A 40 11.75 -16.51 -4.85
C SER A 40 13.16 -16.04 -4.48
N GLU A 41 13.32 -14.80 -3.99
CA GLU A 41 14.64 -14.31 -3.60
C GLU A 41 15.23 -15.12 -2.44
N PRO A 42 16.54 -15.46 -2.50
CA PRO A 42 17.18 -16.21 -1.43
C PRO A 42 17.27 -15.37 -0.15
N ARG A 43 17.09 -16.03 0.99
CA ARG A 43 17.36 -15.44 2.31
C ARG A 43 18.84 -15.10 2.43
N LEU A 44 19.14 -13.84 2.71
CA LEU A 44 20.49 -13.37 3.03
C LEU A 44 20.74 -13.42 4.53
N ASN A 45 19.84 -12.84 5.32
CA ASN A 45 19.99 -12.72 6.78
C ASN A 45 18.66 -13.00 7.49
N THR A 46 18.72 -13.65 8.66
CA THR A 46 17.60 -13.69 9.60
C THR A 46 17.74 -12.50 10.56
N LEU A 47 16.67 -11.73 10.72
CA LEU A 47 16.64 -10.57 11.61
C LEU A 47 15.90 -10.91 12.92
N PRO A 48 16.21 -10.22 14.03
CA PRO A 48 15.47 -10.38 15.28
C PRO A 48 13.99 -10.01 15.12
N ALA A 49 13.09 -10.81 15.69
CA ALA A 49 11.64 -10.58 15.65
C ALA A 49 11.18 -9.41 16.56
N ASP A 50 12.08 -8.84 17.34
CA ASP A 50 11.90 -7.73 18.26
C ASP A 50 12.90 -6.57 18.04
N GLY A 51 13.64 -6.61 16.93
CA GLY A 51 14.60 -5.57 16.55
C GLY A 51 13.95 -4.32 15.92
N GLU A 52 14.76 -3.32 15.57
CA GLU A 52 14.29 -2.05 15.01
C GLU A 52 13.40 -2.22 13.76
N THR A 53 13.80 -3.08 12.83
CA THR A 53 13.01 -3.41 11.64
C THR A 53 11.66 -4.04 12.00
N ALA A 54 11.64 -4.90 13.01
CA ALA A 54 10.42 -5.55 13.48
C ALA A 54 9.45 -4.53 14.11
N ILE A 55 9.97 -3.59 14.90
CA ILE A 55 9.19 -2.49 15.49
C ILE A 55 8.57 -1.62 14.40
N GLU A 56 9.35 -1.20 13.39
CA GLU A 56 8.84 -0.41 12.27
C GLU A 56 7.77 -1.16 11.46
N ILE A 57 7.95 -2.47 11.25
CA ILE A 57 6.92 -3.32 10.61
C ILE A 57 5.64 -3.37 11.46
N CYS A 58 5.74 -3.53 12.77
CA CYS A 58 4.57 -3.53 13.67
C CYS A 58 3.82 -2.19 13.62
N ASP A 59 4.54 -1.06 13.63
CA ASP A 59 3.95 0.26 13.49
C ASP A 59 3.20 0.40 12.16
N MET A 60 3.78 -0.10 11.06
CA MET A 60 3.12 -0.14 9.76
C MET A 60 1.87 -1.02 9.75
N LEU A 61 1.92 -2.19 10.39
CA LEU A 61 0.81 -3.13 10.43
C LEU A 61 -0.38 -2.62 11.27
N SER A 62 -0.12 -1.78 12.28
CA SER A 62 -1.17 -1.25 13.16
C SER A 62 -2.30 -0.55 12.40
N MET A 63 -2.01 0.12 11.27
CA MET A 63 -3.02 0.82 10.48
C MET A 63 -3.95 -0.13 9.69
N LEU A 64 -3.61 -1.42 9.59
CA LEU A 64 -4.41 -2.40 8.85
C LEU A 64 -5.50 -3.03 9.72
N PHE A 65 -5.29 -3.08 11.03
CA PHE A 65 -6.25 -3.65 11.98
C PHE A 65 -7.26 -2.58 12.38
N GLN A 66 -8.53 -2.87 12.17
CA GLN A 66 -9.63 -1.99 12.56
C GLN A 66 -10.73 -2.82 13.20
N ASN A 67 -10.83 -2.76 14.54
CA ASN A 67 -11.82 -3.49 15.33
C ASN A 67 -11.81 -5.02 15.07
N THR A 68 -10.71 -5.56 14.57
CA THR A 68 -10.56 -6.97 14.21
C THR A 68 -9.08 -7.38 14.17
N PRO A 69 -8.72 -8.61 14.58
CA PRO A 69 -7.38 -9.15 14.36
C PRO A 69 -7.18 -9.72 12.94
N TYR A 70 -8.22 -9.75 12.10
CA TYR A 70 -8.17 -10.43 10.81
C TYR A 70 -7.82 -9.49 9.65
N LEU A 71 -6.88 -9.92 8.81
CA LEU A 71 -6.47 -9.23 7.59
C LEU A 71 -6.90 -10.00 6.33
N THR A 72 -7.14 -9.25 5.26
CA THR A 72 -7.41 -9.78 3.91
C THR A 72 -6.17 -9.64 3.04
N SER A 73 -5.85 -10.67 2.24
CA SER A 73 -4.70 -10.63 1.33
C SER A 73 -4.79 -9.49 0.31
N PHE A 74 -3.65 -8.95 -0.08
CA PHE A 74 -3.52 -7.97 -1.17
C PHE A 74 -2.18 -8.15 -1.89
N ASP A 75 -2.14 -7.78 -3.16
CA ASP A 75 -0.97 -7.91 -4.05
C ASP A 75 -0.56 -6.59 -4.73
N SER A 76 -1.24 -5.49 -4.41
CA SER A 76 -0.98 -4.19 -5.00
C SER A 76 -1.33 -3.03 -4.05
N PRO A 77 -0.69 -1.86 -4.22
CA PRO A 77 -1.00 -0.67 -3.41
C PRO A 77 -2.45 -0.22 -3.55
N SER A 78 -3.02 -0.30 -4.76
CA SER A 78 -4.42 0.05 -4.99
C SER A 78 -5.39 -0.91 -4.30
N ALA A 79 -5.08 -2.22 -4.26
CA ALA A 79 -5.90 -3.19 -3.53
C ALA A 79 -5.82 -2.93 -2.03
N ALA A 80 -4.62 -2.72 -1.49
CA ALA A 80 -4.39 -2.41 -0.09
C ALA A 80 -5.14 -1.13 0.34
N ALA A 81 -5.01 -0.05 -0.42
CA ALA A 81 -5.65 1.22 -0.12
C ALA A 81 -7.18 1.17 -0.22
N LYS A 82 -7.74 0.25 -1.01
CA LYS A 82 -9.18 -0.01 -1.05
C LYS A 82 -9.64 -0.80 0.18
N LEU A 83 -8.94 -1.88 0.51
CA LEU A 83 -9.29 -2.76 1.64
C LEU A 83 -9.16 -2.04 2.98
N TYR A 84 -8.05 -1.30 3.17
CA TYR A 84 -7.66 -0.73 4.45
C TYR A 84 -7.88 0.77 4.56
N ARG A 85 -8.68 1.37 3.66
CA ARG A 85 -8.92 2.82 3.60
C ARG A 85 -9.28 3.42 4.96
N ASN A 86 -10.18 2.78 5.68
CA ASN A 86 -10.59 3.24 6.99
C ASN A 86 -9.42 3.26 7.99
N GLY A 87 -8.69 2.16 8.10
CA GLY A 87 -7.55 2.04 9.02
C GLY A 87 -6.45 3.04 8.70
N ILE A 88 -6.17 3.24 7.41
CA ILE A 88 -5.23 4.26 6.91
C ILE A 88 -5.71 5.67 7.30
N LEU A 89 -6.98 6.02 7.03
CA LEU A 89 -7.53 7.34 7.38
C LEU A 89 -7.59 7.56 8.91
N CYS A 90 -7.83 6.51 9.68
CA CYS A 90 -7.73 6.55 11.15
C CYS A 90 -6.30 6.80 11.61
N ALA A 91 -5.31 6.13 11.03
CA ALA A 91 -3.90 6.38 11.34
C ALA A 91 -3.51 7.82 10.98
N VAL A 92 -3.88 8.30 9.79
CA VAL A 92 -3.65 9.69 9.37
C VAL A 92 -4.25 10.66 10.37
N LEU A 93 -5.55 10.53 10.68
CA LEU A 93 -6.25 11.40 11.62
C LEU A 93 -5.64 11.34 13.02
N GLY A 94 -5.33 10.14 13.52
CA GLY A 94 -4.80 9.91 14.86
C GLY A 94 -3.41 10.50 15.06
N SER A 95 -2.50 10.32 14.09
CA SER A 95 -1.13 10.84 14.18
C SER A 95 -1.04 12.36 14.11
N ASN A 96 -2.03 13.04 13.51
CA ASN A 96 -1.98 14.49 13.28
C ASN A 96 -3.31 15.19 13.55
N TYR A 97 -4.07 14.76 14.57
CA TYR A 97 -5.39 15.32 14.87
C TYR A 97 -5.41 16.86 14.99
N PRO A 98 -4.44 17.52 15.67
CA PRO A 98 -4.40 18.98 15.73
C PRO A 98 -4.25 19.66 14.36
N LYS A 99 -3.56 19.03 13.39
CA LYS A 99 -3.43 19.55 12.02
C LYS A 99 -4.80 19.62 11.33
N TYR A 100 -5.65 18.61 11.55
CA TYR A 100 -6.91 18.44 10.83
C TYR A 100 -8.11 19.13 11.48
N ASN A 101 -8.05 19.39 12.79
CA ASN A 101 -9.09 20.14 13.50
C ASN A 101 -8.83 21.66 13.51
N ALA A 102 -7.59 22.09 13.30
CA ALA A 102 -7.20 23.51 13.33
C ALA A 102 -7.11 24.14 11.93
N ASN A 103 -7.37 23.39 10.85
CA ASN A 103 -7.36 23.89 9.48
C ASN A 103 -8.64 24.69 9.17
N ASN A 104 -8.77 25.86 9.80
CA ASN A 104 -9.97 26.69 9.76
C ASN A 104 -10.36 27.13 8.34
N ASP A 105 -9.39 27.34 7.45
CA ASP A 105 -9.64 27.75 6.07
C ASP A 105 -10.34 26.63 5.30
N LEU A 106 -9.77 25.42 5.31
CA LEU A 106 -10.35 24.27 4.62
C LEU A 106 -11.67 23.81 5.27
N ILE A 107 -11.77 23.87 6.60
CA ILE A 107 -13.02 23.60 7.33
C ILE A 107 -14.10 24.61 6.92
N GLY A 108 -13.76 25.91 6.87
CA GLY A 108 -14.68 26.96 6.47
C GLY A 108 -15.16 26.80 5.04
N GLU A 109 -14.25 26.46 4.12
CA GLU A 109 -14.60 26.17 2.73
C GLU A 109 -15.50 24.93 2.61
N ALA A 110 -15.17 23.83 3.30
CA ALA A 110 -15.97 22.62 3.29
C ALA A 110 -17.39 22.87 3.84
N ARG A 111 -17.53 23.61 4.94
CA ARG A 111 -18.84 24.00 5.50
C ARG A 111 -19.66 24.85 4.54
N ARG A 112 -19.03 25.75 3.79
CA ARG A 112 -19.69 26.58 2.77
C ARG A 112 -20.22 25.73 1.61
N LEU A 113 -19.46 24.73 1.18
CA LEU A 113 -19.82 23.87 0.04
C LEU A 113 -20.76 22.72 0.44
N TYR A 114 -20.75 22.31 1.71
CA TYR A 114 -21.58 21.23 2.27
C TYR A 114 -22.28 21.66 3.56
N PRO A 115 -23.27 22.58 3.48
CA PRO A 115 -23.86 23.22 4.67
C PRO A 115 -24.69 22.28 5.55
N THR A 116 -25.03 21.10 5.08
CA THR A 116 -25.82 20.10 5.82
C THR A 116 -24.97 19.16 6.68
N LEU A 117 -23.64 19.24 6.58
CA LEU A 117 -22.72 18.35 7.29
C LEU A 117 -22.09 19.08 8.50
N GLU A 118 -22.00 18.39 9.63
CA GLU A 118 -21.23 18.86 10.77
C GLU A 118 -19.75 18.54 10.55
N ILE A 119 -19.00 19.53 10.06
CA ILE A 119 -17.58 19.36 9.73
C ILE A 119 -16.74 19.94 10.85
N THR A 120 -16.05 19.09 11.61
CA THR A 120 -15.15 19.48 12.72
C THR A 120 -13.69 19.14 12.45
N THR A 121 -13.43 18.21 11.53
CA THR A 121 -12.10 17.82 11.05
C THR A 121 -12.13 17.67 9.55
N VAL A 122 -11.03 18.02 8.89
CA VAL A 122 -10.85 17.79 7.45
C VAL A 122 -9.44 17.26 7.19
N ILE A 123 -9.36 16.11 6.52
CA ILE A 123 -8.11 15.47 6.08
C ILE A 123 -7.99 15.68 4.57
N PRO A 124 -7.04 16.48 4.07
CA PRO A 124 -6.78 16.61 2.64
C PRO A 124 -6.54 15.24 1.98
N ALA A 125 -7.10 15.01 0.79
CA ALA A 125 -6.91 13.72 0.09
C ALA A 125 -5.44 13.41 -0.17
N VAL A 126 -4.62 14.43 -0.43
CA VAL A 126 -3.17 14.30 -0.59
C VAL A 126 -2.48 13.68 0.63
N ASP A 127 -2.98 13.88 1.86
CA ASP A 127 -2.39 13.27 3.06
C ASP A 127 -2.72 11.77 3.15
N PHE A 128 -3.90 11.36 2.67
CA PHE A 128 -4.24 9.95 2.49
C PHE A 128 -3.37 9.31 1.40
N GLU A 129 -3.29 9.93 0.22
CA GLU A 129 -2.51 9.45 -0.91
C GLU A 129 -1.01 9.34 -0.57
N SER A 130 -0.46 10.33 0.14
CA SER A 130 0.93 10.32 0.60
C SER A 130 1.19 9.19 1.60
N THR A 131 0.24 8.91 2.48
CA THR A 131 0.31 7.78 3.42
C THR A 131 0.29 6.46 2.67
N VAL A 132 -0.58 6.32 1.66
CA VAL A 132 -0.62 5.13 0.82
C VAL A 132 0.72 4.93 0.10
N TYR A 133 1.23 5.98 -0.54
CA TYR A 133 2.53 5.94 -1.22
C TYR A 133 3.67 5.55 -0.26
N ARG A 134 3.68 6.12 0.95
CA ARG A 134 4.69 5.84 1.98
C ARG A 134 4.68 4.38 2.39
N TYR A 135 3.51 3.81 2.69
CA TYR A 135 3.43 2.49 3.32
C TYR A 135 3.18 1.33 2.38
N PHE A 136 2.66 1.58 1.18
CA PHE A 136 2.37 0.54 0.18
C PHE A 136 3.12 0.76 -1.13
N GLY A 137 3.76 1.91 -1.33
CA GLY A 137 4.50 2.23 -2.56
C GLY A 137 3.59 2.48 -3.76
N GLY A 138 4.16 2.27 -4.95
CA GLY A 138 3.48 2.46 -6.24
C GLY A 138 3.43 3.91 -6.71
N THR A 139 3.26 4.11 -8.02
CA THR A 139 3.11 5.44 -8.65
C THR A 139 1.68 5.70 -9.14
N ALA A 140 0.81 4.70 -9.02
CA ALA A 140 -0.57 4.79 -9.45
C ALA A 140 -1.41 5.61 -8.47
N SER A 141 -2.17 6.57 -9.01
CA SER A 141 -3.17 7.32 -8.24
C SER A 141 -4.20 6.36 -7.65
N VAL A 142 -4.47 6.49 -6.35
CA VAL A 142 -5.53 5.74 -5.67
C VAL A 142 -6.80 6.57 -5.71
N SER A 143 -7.86 6.01 -6.30
CA SER A 143 -9.14 6.71 -6.39
C SER A 143 -9.69 7.07 -4.99
N ASN A 144 -10.14 8.30 -4.80
CA ASN A 144 -10.79 8.73 -3.57
C ASN A 144 -12.25 8.24 -3.49
N ALA A 145 -12.67 7.78 -2.31
CA ALA A 145 -14.00 7.22 -2.09
C ALA A 145 -14.40 7.28 -0.62
N SER A 146 -15.68 7.53 -0.35
CA SER A 146 -16.25 7.45 0.99
C SER A 146 -16.24 6.02 1.53
N THR A 147 -16.22 5.91 2.85
CA THR A 147 -16.26 4.69 3.63
C THR A 147 -17.31 4.81 4.74
N PRO A 148 -17.58 3.74 5.52
CA PRO A 148 -18.46 3.82 6.67
C PRO A 148 -18.02 4.86 7.73
N LEU A 149 -16.73 5.14 7.85
CA LEU A 149 -16.19 6.04 8.89
C LEU A 149 -15.75 7.40 8.37
N PHE A 150 -15.51 7.52 7.07
CA PHE A 150 -15.02 8.74 6.45
C PHE A 150 -15.83 9.07 5.22
N THR A 151 -16.31 10.30 5.13
CA THR A 151 -16.99 10.80 3.94
C THR A 151 -15.98 11.58 3.10
N TYR A 152 -15.84 11.21 1.82
CA TYR A 152 -15.05 11.98 0.87
C TYR A 152 -15.89 13.11 0.27
N LEU A 153 -15.33 14.31 0.28
CA LEU A 153 -15.91 15.55 -0.21
C LEU A 153 -15.15 15.99 -1.48
N ASP A 154 -15.69 15.62 -2.63
CA ASP A 154 -15.10 15.85 -3.96
C ASP A 154 -14.82 17.33 -4.30
N ARG A 155 -15.68 18.27 -3.84
CA ARG A 155 -15.56 19.70 -4.15
C ARG A 155 -14.43 20.41 -3.39
N VAL A 156 -13.90 19.79 -2.35
CA VAL A 156 -12.76 20.30 -1.56
C VAL A 156 -11.59 19.31 -1.50
N ASP A 157 -11.71 18.20 -2.24
CA ASP A 157 -10.76 17.10 -2.29
C ASP A 157 -10.25 16.67 -0.89
N ALA A 158 -11.19 16.33 -0.02
CA ALA A 158 -10.86 16.01 1.37
C ALA A 158 -11.83 15.01 2.01
N TYR A 159 -11.38 14.40 3.11
CA TYR A 159 -12.17 13.50 3.94
C TYR A 159 -12.61 14.20 5.22
N ILE A 160 -13.83 13.90 5.65
CA ILE A 160 -14.33 14.21 6.99
C ILE A 160 -14.60 12.92 7.75
N SER A 161 -14.45 12.93 9.07
CA SER A 161 -14.83 11.79 9.90
C SER A 161 -16.33 11.82 10.21
N SER A 162 -17.00 10.67 10.07
CA SER A 162 -18.43 10.51 10.30
C SER A 162 -18.79 10.10 11.74
N GLY A 163 -17.83 9.89 12.66
CA GLY A 163 -18.09 9.45 14.03
C GLY A 163 -16.97 8.61 14.67
N ILE A 164 -17.03 8.45 16.00
CA ILE A 164 -15.92 8.09 16.91
C ILE A 164 -15.66 6.57 16.99
N GLY A 165 -14.37 6.21 17.08
CA GLY A 165 -13.91 5.02 17.80
C GLY A 165 -13.45 3.89 16.89
N VAL A 166 -12.18 3.90 16.51
CA VAL A 166 -11.55 2.74 15.90
C VAL A 166 -10.45 2.25 16.81
N ASP A 167 -10.56 1.00 17.21
CA ASP A 167 -9.51 0.30 17.90
C ASP A 167 -8.59 -0.36 16.86
N ASN A 168 -7.38 0.18 16.74
CA ASN A 168 -6.32 -0.34 15.89
C ASN A 168 -5.27 -1.15 16.71
N THR A 169 -5.59 -1.56 17.94
CA THR A 169 -4.60 -2.08 18.90
C THR A 169 -4.40 -3.60 18.86
N ALA A 170 -4.64 -4.25 17.71
CA ALA A 170 -4.34 -5.67 17.57
C ALA A 170 -2.85 -5.92 17.87
N ALA A 171 -2.56 -6.82 18.80
CA ALA A 171 -1.21 -7.16 19.21
C ALA A 171 -0.57 -8.06 18.14
N VAL A 172 0.41 -7.53 17.41
CA VAL A 172 1.15 -8.25 16.38
C VAL A 172 2.30 -9.04 17.00
N THR A 173 2.39 -10.33 16.69
CA THR A 173 3.53 -11.18 17.05
C THR A 173 4.23 -11.63 15.78
N ILE A 174 5.46 -11.15 15.57
CA ILE A 174 6.33 -11.58 14.47
C ILE A 174 6.96 -12.92 14.86
N THR A 175 6.76 -13.93 14.01
CA THR A 175 7.30 -15.29 14.21
C THR A 175 8.55 -15.54 13.38
N GLU A 176 8.69 -14.82 12.26
CA GLU A 176 9.86 -14.90 11.41
C GLU A 176 10.08 -13.57 10.70
N LEU A 177 11.31 -13.08 10.69
CA LEU A 177 11.71 -11.91 9.91
C LEU A 177 13.06 -12.20 9.24
N TYR A 178 13.12 -12.01 7.93
CA TYR A 178 14.36 -12.16 7.19
C TYR A 178 14.47 -11.16 6.05
N GLU A 179 15.72 -10.95 5.65
CA GLU A 179 16.12 -10.05 4.60
C GLU A 179 16.54 -10.86 3.36
N THR A 180 16.15 -10.38 2.19
CA THR A 180 16.66 -10.80 0.88
C THR A 180 17.44 -9.65 0.24
N GLU A 181 17.81 -9.75 -1.03
CA GLU A 181 18.49 -8.64 -1.72
C GLU A 181 17.61 -7.38 -1.73
N ASN A 182 16.36 -7.50 -2.19
CA ASN A 182 15.48 -6.35 -2.41
C ASN A 182 14.33 -6.24 -1.41
N THR A 183 14.14 -7.23 -0.54
CA THR A 183 12.95 -7.31 0.32
C THR A 183 13.26 -7.64 1.77
N TYR A 184 12.28 -7.34 2.62
CA TYR A 184 12.09 -8.03 3.89
C TYR A 184 10.88 -8.92 3.77
N VAL A 185 10.94 -10.10 4.38
CA VAL A 185 9.79 -10.99 4.50
C VAL A 185 9.51 -11.22 5.98
N CYS A 186 8.28 -10.92 6.36
CA CYS A 186 7.79 -11.03 7.72
C CYS A 186 6.66 -12.05 7.77
N ARG A 187 6.74 -12.99 8.72
CA ARG A 187 5.61 -13.81 9.15
C ARG A 187 5.13 -13.38 10.51
N PHE A 188 3.82 -13.25 10.66
CA PHE A 188 3.23 -12.78 11.90
C PHE A 188 1.80 -13.29 12.06
N PHE A 189 1.28 -13.21 13.27
CA PHE A 189 -0.16 -13.29 13.55
C PHE A 189 -0.54 -12.12 14.47
N ALA A 190 -1.84 -11.86 14.60
CA ALA A 190 -2.37 -10.80 15.44
C ALA A 190 -3.36 -11.36 16.46
N ALA A 191 -3.42 -10.73 17.62
CA ALA A 191 -4.37 -11.05 18.67
C ALA A 191 -5.15 -9.80 19.11
N MET A 192 -6.45 -9.94 19.29
CA MET A 192 -7.32 -8.86 19.75
C MET A 192 -8.52 -9.44 20.50
N ASN A 193 -8.85 -8.90 21.67
CA ASN A 193 -10.04 -9.29 22.45
C ASN A 193 -10.18 -10.81 22.72
N GLY A 194 -9.07 -11.51 22.89
CA GLY A 194 -9.05 -12.97 23.11
C GLY A 194 -9.14 -13.82 21.84
N GLU A 195 -9.27 -13.20 20.67
CA GLU A 195 -9.19 -13.86 19.37
C GLU A 195 -7.78 -13.77 18.81
N THR A 196 -7.37 -14.79 18.06
CA THR A 196 -6.08 -14.85 17.34
C THR A 196 -6.35 -15.12 15.87
N SER A 197 -5.62 -14.41 15.01
CA SER A 197 -5.73 -14.53 13.57
C SER A 197 -5.04 -15.77 13.01
N ASP A 198 -5.23 -16.01 11.70
CA ASP A 198 -4.34 -16.86 10.92
C ASP A 198 -2.91 -16.30 10.89
N THR A 199 -1.97 -17.09 10.39
CA THR A 199 -0.62 -16.60 10.10
C THR A 199 -0.62 -15.83 8.79
N TYR A 200 0.11 -14.74 8.74
CA TYR A 200 0.26 -13.88 7.58
C TYR A 200 1.70 -13.87 7.12
N ARG A 201 1.90 -13.82 5.80
CA ARG A 201 3.18 -13.52 5.16
C ARG A 201 3.10 -12.14 4.50
N LEU A 202 3.94 -11.23 4.96
CA LEU A 202 4.11 -9.89 4.41
C LEU A 202 5.44 -9.77 3.68
N LEU A 203 5.38 -9.38 2.42
CA LEU A 203 6.53 -9.01 1.59
C LEU A 203 6.67 -7.49 1.60
N LEU A 204 7.82 -6.99 2.05
CA LEU A 204 8.14 -5.56 2.07
C LEU A 204 9.29 -5.26 1.12
N MET A 205 9.12 -4.25 0.28
CA MET A 205 10.12 -3.81 -0.68
C MET A 205 11.00 -2.74 -0.07
N LYS A 206 12.33 -2.90 -0.19
CA LYS A 206 13.31 -1.89 0.20
C LYS A 206 13.31 -0.73 -0.77
N ARG A 207 13.59 0.47 -0.25
CA ARG A 207 13.88 1.67 -1.03
C ARG A 207 15.35 2.03 -0.92
N ALA A 208 15.83 2.79 -1.90
CA ALA A 208 17.21 3.29 -1.93
C ALA A 208 17.55 4.22 -0.75
N ASP A 209 16.54 4.84 -0.12
CA ASP A 209 16.71 5.71 1.05
C ASP A 209 16.75 4.94 2.39
N GLY A 210 16.71 3.61 2.36
CA GLY A 210 16.73 2.74 3.54
C GLY A 210 15.35 2.47 4.14
N THR A 211 14.29 3.13 3.66
CA THR A 211 12.91 2.81 4.08
C THR A 211 12.36 1.61 3.32
N PHE A 212 11.18 1.15 3.69
CA PHE A 212 10.49 0.06 2.98
C PHE A 212 8.98 0.27 2.91
N TYR A 213 8.30 -0.55 2.12
CA TYR A 213 6.84 -0.53 1.98
C TYR A 213 6.24 -1.91 1.78
N MET A 214 4.99 -2.07 2.20
CA MET A 214 4.22 -3.30 2.03
C MET A 214 3.85 -3.51 0.56
N ARG A 215 4.40 -4.57 -0.03
CA ARG A 215 4.12 -4.92 -1.43
C ARG A 215 2.97 -5.91 -1.55
N LYS A 216 2.97 -6.92 -0.69
CA LYS A 216 2.01 -8.04 -0.75
C LYS A 216 1.80 -8.62 0.63
N LEU A 217 0.56 -8.91 0.97
CA LEU A 217 0.15 -9.65 2.15
C LEU A 217 -0.61 -10.91 1.72
N THR A 218 -0.22 -12.06 2.26
CA THR A 218 -0.87 -13.35 2.01
C THR A 218 -1.29 -13.98 3.34
N VAL A 219 -2.50 -14.55 3.38
CA VAL A 219 -2.93 -15.41 4.50
C VAL A 219 -2.37 -16.81 4.29
N GLU A 220 -1.59 -17.29 5.26
CA GLU A 220 -1.08 -18.66 5.30
C GLU A 220 -2.06 -19.51 6.13
N THR A 221 -2.81 -20.39 5.47
CA THR A 221 -3.68 -21.40 6.09
C THR A 221 -2.96 -22.71 6.34
#